data_AF-A0A9J6FFV8-F1
#
_entry.id   AF-A0A9J6FFV8-F1
#
_cell.length_a   1.000
_cell.length_b   1.000
_cell.length_c   1.000
_cell.angle_alpha   90.00
_cell.angle_beta   90.00
_cell.angle_gamma   90.00
#
_symmetry.space_group_name_H-M   'P 1'
#
loop_
_entity.id
_entity.type
_entity.pdbx_description
1 polymer ?
#
loop_
_entity_poly.entity_id
_entity_poly.type
_entity_poly.pdbx_seq_one_letter_code
_entity_poly.pdbx_strand_id
1 'polypeptide(L)'
;MSFYGQRKNSIKAVRLYDNSVGSALLFEARARALRTLTRQQVFDETVTCMLCRACRNSDETIEHLVLQCDALGEPVSQTALAVALGFEDSEGEVQTVAASRTKRCLEQWRAACSTAKHSERSGKKCL
;
A
#
# COMPACT_ATOMS: atom_id res chain seq x y z
N MET A 1 8.95 30.29 -6.51
CA MET A 1 7.67 30.29 -5.74
C MET A 1 6.68 31.12 -6.55
N SER A 2 5.49 30.71 -6.99
CA SER A 2 4.50 29.74 -6.53
C SER A 2 3.73 29.20 -7.76
N PHE A 3 4.06 28.00 -8.24
CA PHE A 3 3.35 27.36 -9.37
C PHE A 3 2.08 26.61 -8.94
N TYR A 4 1.95 26.31 -7.64
CA TYR A 4 0.83 25.49 -7.15
C TYR A 4 -0.51 26.21 -7.32
N GLY A 5 -0.57 27.52 -7.06
CA GLY A 5 -1.79 28.31 -7.23
C GLY A 5 -2.24 28.46 -8.69
N GLN A 6 -1.30 28.54 -9.63
CA GLN A 6 -1.59 28.71 -11.06
C GLN A 6 -2.19 27.47 -11.72
N ARG A 7 -1.92 26.27 -11.18
CA ARG A 7 -2.45 25.00 -11.72
C ARG A 7 -3.68 24.49 -10.98
N LYS A 8 -4.02 25.06 -9.82
CA LYS A 8 -5.19 24.65 -9.04
C LYS A 8 -6.47 25.26 -9.63
N ASN A 9 -6.95 24.68 -10.71
CA ASN A 9 -8.08 25.19 -11.48
C ASN A 9 -9.45 24.94 -10.80
N SER A 10 -9.56 23.96 -9.91
CA SER A 10 -10.80 23.69 -9.17
C SER A 10 -10.55 22.91 -7.88
N ILE A 11 -11.41 23.12 -6.88
CA ILE A 11 -11.50 22.26 -5.69
C ILE A 11 -12.68 21.34 -5.92
N LYS A 12 -12.41 20.08 -6.26
CA LYS A 12 -13.44 19.06 -6.48
C LYS A 12 -13.36 18.00 -5.38
N ALA A 13 -14.52 17.54 -4.93
CA ALA A 13 -14.59 16.39 -4.03
C ALA A 13 -14.27 15.13 -4.84
N VAL A 14 -13.08 14.56 -4.60
CA VAL A 14 -12.71 13.27 -5.17
C VAL A 14 -13.21 12.18 -4.24
N ARG A 15 -14.13 11.32 -4.72
CA ARG A 15 -14.66 10.18 -3.95
C ARG A 15 -13.67 9.01 -3.90
N LEU A 16 -12.44 9.29 -3.47
CA LEU A 16 -11.39 8.28 -3.29
C LEU A 16 -11.45 7.64 -1.90
N TYR A 17 -11.90 8.37 -0.89
CA TYR A 17 -11.93 7.93 0.51
C TYR A 17 -13.38 7.80 1.00
N ASP A 18 -13.66 6.69 1.70
CA ASP A 18 -14.99 6.29 2.18
C ASP A 18 -14.99 5.93 3.68
N ASN A 19 -13.98 6.40 4.43
CA ASN A 19 -13.76 6.09 5.85
C ASN A 19 -13.63 4.58 6.19
N SER A 20 -13.48 3.71 5.19
CA SER A 20 -13.12 2.31 5.42
C SER A 20 -11.68 2.14 5.91
N VAL A 21 -11.39 0.94 6.43
CA VAL A 21 -10.02 0.53 6.75
C VAL A 21 -9.13 0.62 5.52
N GLY A 22 -9.59 0.13 4.36
CA GLY A 22 -8.87 0.22 3.10
C GLY A 22 -8.56 1.66 2.70
N SER A 23 -9.49 2.61 2.93
CA SER A 23 -9.23 4.03 2.70
C SER A 23 -8.11 4.60 3.58
N ALA A 24 -8.05 4.22 4.86
CA ALA A 24 -6.96 4.61 5.75
C ALA A 24 -5.61 4.02 5.29
N LEU A 25 -5.60 2.74 4.90
CA LEU A 25 -4.39 2.08 4.39
C LEU A 25 -3.92 2.68 3.06
N LEU A 26 -4.85 2.99 2.14
CA LEU A 26 -4.53 3.67 0.89
C LEU A 26 -3.94 5.06 1.16
N PHE A 27 -4.47 5.80 2.14
CA PHE A 27 -3.91 7.08 2.55
C PHE A 27 -2.46 6.92 3.04
N GLU A 28 -2.19 5.96 3.91
CA GLU A 28 -0.83 5.66 4.37
C GLU A 28 0.10 5.28 3.20
N ALA A 29 -0.38 4.45 2.27
CA ALA A 29 0.40 4.04 1.09
C ALA A 29 0.74 5.23 0.18
N ARG A 30 -0.23 6.11 -0.10
CA ARG A 30 -0.01 7.35 -0.87
C ARG A 30 0.98 8.29 -0.19
N ALA A 31 0.98 8.34 1.13
CA ALA A 31 1.91 9.14 1.92
C ALA A 31 3.28 8.46 2.12
N ARG A 32 3.50 7.26 1.56
CA ARG A 32 4.68 6.40 1.82
C ARG A 32 4.88 6.13 3.33
N ALA A 33 3.78 6.15 4.08
CA ALA A 33 3.73 5.99 5.53
C ALA A 33 3.24 4.60 5.96
N LEU A 34 2.83 3.75 4.99
CA LEU A 34 2.34 2.40 5.25
C LEU A 34 3.36 1.60 6.05
N ARG A 35 2.91 0.92 7.10
CA ARG A 35 3.76 0.19 8.07
C ARG A 35 4.26 -1.16 7.54
N THR A 36 4.90 -1.12 6.38
CA THR A 36 5.61 -2.27 5.82
C THR A 36 6.87 -2.57 6.63
N LEU A 37 7.37 -3.82 6.57
CA LEU A 37 8.62 -4.18 7.22
C LEU A 37 9.80 -3.35 6.72
N THR A 38 9.88 -3.10 5.40
CA THR A 38 10.89 -2.21 4.77
C THR A 38 10.91 -0.81 5.35
N ARG A 39 9.74 -0.25 5.64
CA ARG A 39 9.66 1.05 6.31
C ARG A 39 10.02 0.96 7.79
N GLN A 40 9.62 -0.11 8.47
CA GLN A 40 9.86 -0.28 9.91
C GLN A 40 11.34 -0.45 10.23
N GLN A 41 12.10 -1.21 9.44
CA GLN A 41 13.54 -1.43 9.64
C GLN A 41 14.34 -0.13 9.69
N VAL A 42 13.90 0.92 8.98
CA VAL A 42 14.56 2.23 9.03
C VAL A 42 14.54 2.84 10.44
N PHE A 43 13.57 2.48 11.27
CA PHE A 43 13.36 3.05 12.60
C PHE A 43 13.46 2.04 13.74
N ASP A 44 13.51 0.74 13.43
CA ASP A 44 13.49 -0.35 14.40
C ASP A 44 14.50 -1.43 13.99
N GLU A 45 15.63 -1.44 14.69
CA GLU A 45 16.73 -2.40 14.48
C GLU A 45 16.36 -3.84 14.84
N THR A 46 15.23 -4.05 15.55
CA THR A 46 14.74 -5.39 15.87
C THR A 46 14.10 -6.08 14.67
N VAL A 47 13.78 -5.34 13.61
CA VAL A 47 13.27 -5.89 12.35
C VAL A 47 14.43 -6.47 11.55
N THR A 48 14.67 -7.76 11.73
CA THR A 48 15.76 -8.49 11.05
C THR A 48 15.34 -9.14 9.72
N CYS A 49 14.06 -9.02 9.35
CA CYS A 49 13.48 -9.75 8.24
C CYS A 49 12.47 -8.89 7.49
N MET A 50 12.65 -8.84 6.17
CA MET A 50 11.94 -7.91 5.30
C MET A 50 10.91 -8.62 4.43
N LEU A 51 10.91 -9.96 4.44
CA LEU A 51 10.02 -10.77 3.61
C LEU A 51 8.56 -10.45 3.90
N CYS A 52 7.80 -10.26 2.83
CA CYS A 52 6.36 -10.02 2.84
C CYS A 52 5.67 -11.00 3.76
N ARG A 53 4.91 -10.48 4.73
CA ARG A 53 4.19 -11.31 5.70
C ARG A 53 3.06 -12.11 5.07
N ALA A 54 2.63 -11.76 3.84
CA ALA A 54 1.64 -12.50 3.09
C ALA A 54 2.27 -13.65 2.26
N CYS A 55 3.19 -13.35 1.34
CA CYS A 55 3.73 -14.37 0.41
C CYS A 55 5.08 -14.97 0.82
N ARG A 56 5.84 -14.33 1.72
CA ARG A 56 7.21 -14.70 2.13
C ARG A 56 8.25 -14.83 1.00
N ASN A 57 7.94 -14.36 -0.21
CA ASN A 57 8.78 -14.57 -1.40
C ASN A 57 9.62 -13.34 -1.80
N SER A 58 9.23 -12.14 -1.38
CA SER A 58 9.93 -10.89 -1.69
C SER A 58 9.76 -9.89 -0.56
N ASP A 59 10.56 -8.82 -0.57
CA ASP A 59 10.49 -7.79 0.45
C ASP A 59 9.11 -7.13 0.51
N GLU A 60 8.64 -6.89 1.74
CA GLU A 60 7.40 -6.20 2.02
C GLU A 60 7.56 -4.71 1.73
N THR A 61 7.32 -4.33 0.48
CA THR A 61 7.29 -2.94 0.00
C THR A 61 5.87 -2.56 -0.40
N ILE A 62 5.58 -1.26 -0.52
CA ILE A 62 4.28 -0.80 -1.02
C ILE A 62 4.10 -1.29 -2.46
N GLU A 63 5.16 -1.19 -3.27
CA GLU A 63 5.24 -1.67 -4.64
C GLU A 63 4.86 -3.15 -4.72
N HIS A 64 5.49 -3.99 -3.89
CA HIS A 64 5.20 -5.42 -3.86
C HIS A 64 3.74 -5.70 -3.48
N LEU A 65 3.27 -5.12 -2.37
CA LEU A 65 1.91 -5.35 -1.88
C LEU A 65 0.86 -4.94 -2.91
N VAL A 66 1.06 -3.81 -3.60
CA VAL A 66 0.05 -3.26 -4.52
C VAL A 66 0.11 -3.91 -5.90
N LEU A 67 1.30 -4.22 -6.41
CA LEU A 67 1.49 -4.59 -7.82
C LEU A 67 1.88 -6.05 -8.06
N GLN A 68 2.41 -6.76 -7.06
CA GLN A 68 3.13 -8.02 -7.29
C GLN A 68 2.73 -9.17 -6.36
N CYS A 69 2.12 -8.90 -5.20
CA CYS A 69 1.85 -9.93 -4.21
C CYS A 69 0.72 -10.85 -4.66
N ASP A 70 1.09 -12.06 -5.10
CA ASP A 70 0.21 -13.15 -5.52
C ASP A 70 -0.64 -13.70 -4.37
N ALA A 71 -0.14 -13.64 -3.14
CA ALA A 71 -0.90 -14.02 -1.94
C ALA A 71 -2.08 -13.06 -1.64
N LEU A 72 -2.12 -11.88 -2.26
CA LEU A 72 -3.13 -10.85 -2.03
C LEU A 72 -4.09 -10.75 -3.23
N GLY A 73 -4.84 -11.82 -3.47
CA GLY A 73 -6.01 -11.86 -4.36
C GLY A 73 -5.75 -11.46 -5.81
N GLU A 74 -5.82 -10.16 -6.09
CA GLU A 74 -5.67 -9.58 -7.43
C GLU A 74 -4.80 -8.31 -7.36
N PRO A 75 -3.46 -8.45 -7.41
CA PRO A 75 -2.57 -7.30 -7.49
C PRO A 75 -2.86 -6.48 -8.75
N VAL A 76 -2.68 -5.15 -8.70
CA VAL A 76 -2.88 -4.25 -9.84
C VAL A 76 -1.66 -4.33 -10.77
N SER A 77 -1.37 -5.53 -11.26
CA SER A 77 -0.24 -5.84 -12.11
C SER A 77 -0.29 -5.02 -13.41
N GLN A 78 0.88 -4.69 -13.96
CA GLN A 78 1.06 -3.95 -15.23
C GLN A 78 0.68 -2.46 -15.21
N THR A 79 0.53 -1.84 -14.04
CA THR A 79 0.34 -0.39 -13.91
C THR A 79 1.45 0.28 -13.09
N ALA A 80 1.69 1.57 -13.35
CA ALA A 80 2.57 2.35 -12.50
C ALA A 80 2.00 2.44 -11.07
N LEU A 81 2.86 2.40 -10.05
CA LEU A 81 2.41 2.50 -8.65
C LEU A 81 1.51 3.73 -8.41
N ALA A 82 1.82 4.85 -9.07
CA ALA A 82 1.01 6.06 -8.97
C ALA A 82 -0.46 5.84 -9.40
N VAL A 83 -0.69 5.12 -10.50
CA VAL A 83 -2.04 4.77 -10.99
C VAL A 83 -2.73 3.86 -9.98
N ALA A 84 -2.04 2.82 -9.51
CA ALA A 84 -2.61 1.89 -8.52
C ALA A 84 -2.98 2.58 -7.20
N LEU A 85 -2.23 3.60 -6.79
CA LEU A 85 -2.50 4.41 -5.60
C LEU A 85 -3.56 5.49 -5.82
N GLY A 86 -4.13 5.62 -7.02
CA GLY A 86 -5.18 6.59 -7.32
C GLY A 86 -4.69 8.02 -7.53
N PHE A 87 -3.44 8.21 -7.98
CA PHE A 87 -2.98 9.50 -8.48
C PHE A 87 -3.56 9.78 -9.87
N GLU A 88 -3.59 11.06 -10.25
CA GLU A 88 -4.00 11.49 -11.58
C GLU A 88 -3.06 10.91 -12.64
N ASP A 89 -3.62 10.42 -13.74
CA ASP A 89 -2.84 10.03 -14.91
C ASP A 89 -2.43 11.25 -15.74
N SER A 90 -1.85 11.02 -16.93
CA SER A 90 -1.46 12.09 -17.85
C SER A 90 -2.64 12.95 -18.35
N GLU A 91 -3.87 12.44 -18.24
CA GLU A 91 -5.09 13.13 -18.66
C GLU A 91 -5.75 13.89 -17.51
N GLY A 92 -5.22 13.76 -16.29
CA GLY A 92 -5.76 14.40 -15.09
C GLY A 92 -6.90 13.61 -14.44
N GLU A 93 -7.13 12.37 -14.86
CA GLU A 93 -8.21 11.53 -14.35
C GLU A 93 -7.77 10.73 -13.13
N VAL A 94 -8.58 10.78 -12.06
CA VAL A 94 -8.30 10.05 -10.82
C VAL A 94 -8.65 8.57 -10.99
N GLN A 95 -7.68 7.71 -10.72
CA GLN A 95 -7.78 6.27 -10.94
C GLN A 95 -8.54 5.54 -9.83
N THR A 96 -9.84 5.82 -9.71
CA THR A 96 -10.70 5.33 -8.60
C THR A 96 -10.89 3.81 -8.58
N VAL A 97 -10.93 3.16 -9.75
CA VAL A 97 -11.04 1.71 -9.87
C VAL A 97 -9.77 1.02 -9.36
N ALA A 98 -8.62 1.49 -9.81
CA ALA A 98 -7.32 0.97 -9.38
C ALA A 98 -7.12 1.16 -7.87
N ALA A 99 -7.43 2.35 -7.35
CA ALA A 99 -7.41 2.62 -5.93
C ALA A 99 -8.34 1.70 -5.13
N SER A 100 -9.54 1.39 -5.65
CA SER A 100 -10.49 0.49 -4.99
C SER A 100 -10.00 -0.97 -4.95
N ARG A 101 -9.20 -1.40 -5.92
CA ARG A 101 -8.51 -2.70 -5.87
C ARG A 101 -7.37 -2.66 -4.84
N THR A 102 -6.58 -1.60 -4.85
CA THR A 102 -5.51 -1.37 -3.86
C THR A 102 -6.04 -1.38 -2.42
N LYS A 103 -7.18 -0.74 -2.14
CA LYS A 103 -7.82 -0.79 -0.81
C LYS A 103 -8.06 -2.23 -0.35
N ARG A 104 -8.67 -3.05 -1.20
CA ARG A 104 -8.98 -4.47 -0.91
C ARG A 104 -7.71 -5.28 -0.69
N CYS A 105 -6.69 -5.08 -1.52
CA CYS A 105 -5.40 -5.75 -1.39
C CYS A 105 -4.73 -5.40 -0.03
N LEU A 106 -4.71 -4.13 0.34
CA LEU A 106 -4.14 -3.69 1.61
C LEU A 106 -4.94 -4.20 2.83
N GLU A 107 -6.26 -4.31 2.72
CA GLU A 107 -7.09 -4.92 3.77
C GLU A 107 -6.77 -6.41 3.96
N GLN A 108 -6.61 -7.16 2.87
CA GLN A 108 -6.18 -8.56 2.91
C GLN A 108 -4.78 -8.70 3.54
N TRP A 109 -3.85 -7.83 3.16
CA TRP A 109 -2.51 -7.80 3.76
C TRP A 109 -2.58 -7.54 5.26
N ARG A 110 -3.38 -6.57 5.70
CA ARG A 110 -3.54 -6.25 7.12
C ARG A 110 -4.12 -7.44 7.90
N ALA A 111 -5.07 -8.15 7.30
CA ALA A 111 -5.63 -9.36 7.90
C ALA A 111 -4.57 -10.47 8.01
N ALA A 112 -3.81 -10.75 6.95
CA ALA A 112 -2.73 -11.74 6.94
C ALA A 112 -1.62 -11.41 7.96
N CYS A 113 -1.26 -10.14 8.11
CA CYS A 113 -0.28 -9.72 9.11
C CYS A 113 -0.78 -9.87 10.55
N SER A 114 -2.10 -9.75 10.75
CA SER A 114 -2.70 -9.86 12.09
C SER A 114 -2.74 -11.32 12.55
N THR A 115 -2.94 -12.27 11.63
CA THR A 115 -2.89 -13.71 11.94
C THR A 115 -1.46 -14.22 12.12
N ALA A 116 -0.50 -13.72 11.33
CA ALA A 116 0.92 -14.09 11.44
C ALA A 116 1.54 -13.74 12.82
N LYS A 117 1.11 -12.63 13.45
CA LYS A 117 1.55 -12.27 14.81
C LYS A 117 1.22 -13.31 15.87
N HIS A 118 0.23 -14.18 15.63
CA HIS A 118 -0.15 -15.25 16.55
C HIS A 118 0.73 -16.50 16.41
N SER A 119 1.29 -16.77 15.23
CA SER A 119 2.17 -17.91 14.98
C SER A 119 3.66 -17.60 15.22
N GLU A 120 4.10 -16.37 14.95
CA GLU A 120 5.50 -15.95 15.12
C GLU A 120 5.94 -15.81 16.60
N ARG A 121 4.99 -15.75 17.55
CA ARG A 121 5.30 -15.88 19.00
C ARG A 121 5.81 -17.28 19.39
N SER A 122 5.66 -18.28 18.53
CA SER A 122 6.07 -19.68 18.79
C SER A 122 7.27 -20.15 17.95
N GLY A 123 7.82 -19.34 17.05
CA GLY A 123 8.89 -19.82 16.18
C GLY A 123 9.62 -18.71 15.46
N LYS A 124 10.81 -18.36 15.97
CA LYS A 124 11.83 -17.70 15.17
C LYS A 124 12.12 -18.58 13.95
N LYS A 125 12.00 -18.02 12.75
CA LYS A 125 12.86 -18.29 11.58
C LYS A 125 12.49 -17.30 10.46
N CYS A 126 13.25 -16.22 10.40
CA CYS A 126 13.84 -15.89 9.11
C CYS A 126 15.16 -16.65 9.07
N LEU A 127 15.48 -17.24 7.90
CA LEU A 127 16.57 -18.20 7.71
C LEU A 127 17.83 -17.87 8.52
#